data_AF-A0A9Q5GB85-F1
#
_entry.id   AF-A0A9Q5GB85-F1
#
_cell.length_a   1.000
_cell.length_b   1.000
_cell.length_c   1.000
_cell.angle_alpha   90.00
_cell.angle_beta   90.00
_cell.angle_gamma   90.00
#
_symmetry.space_group_name_H-M   'P 1'
#
loop_
_entity.id
_entity.type
_entity.pdbx_description
1 polymer ?
#
loop_
_entity_poly.entity_id
_entity_poly.type
_entity_poly.pdbx_seq_one_letter_code
_entity_poly.pdbx_strand_id
1 'polypeptide(L)'
;MKDIDFDPITKEELVRKTLIYTKEKLKIINPIAIYLSGSRLRRWNTEKSDFDLFVIIKEDPERILYGKFASQEKRFSIDNINVDLNVKGFSPLYKMIISGDPNVIELFSEKPLWASEDLYQNEQSLKIIDWLNDPQGHNSVLQANFIGFIKAGGGMLKSARKKLQHHKTIRASKDIATAAL
;
A
#
# COMPACT_ATOMS: atom_id res chain seq x y z
N MET A 1 -18.03 5.24 11.89
CA MET A 1 -17.30 4.77 10.69
C MET A 1 -17.55 3.27 10.56
N LYS A 2 -17.63 2.72 9.34
CA LYS A 2 -17.64 1.26 9.16
C LYS A 2 -16.24 0.71 9.43
N ASP A 3 -16.20 -0.41 10.12
CA ASP A 3 -14.96 -1.15 10.37
C ASP A 3 -14.37 -1.67 9.06
N ILE A 4 -13.06 -1.89 9.07
CA ILE A 4 -12.36 -2.51 7.94
C ILE A 4 -12.83 -3.95 7.82
N ASP A 5 -13.25 -4.33 6.61
CA ASP A 5 -13.64 -5.69 6.30
C ASP A 5 -12.40 -6.55 6.02
N PHE A 6 -12.24 -7.62 6.79
CA PHE A 6 -11.18 -8.62 6.64
C PHE A 6 -11.69 -9.96 6.07
N ASP A 7 -13.00 -10.14 5.85
CA ASP A 7 -13.53 -11.38 5.31
C ASP A 7 -12.84 -11.74 3.96
N PRO A 8 -12.42 -13.00 3.75
CA PRO A 8 -12.71 -14.22 4.53
C PRO A 8 -11.62 -14.65 5.54
N ILE A 9 -10.78 -13.74 6.01
CA ILE A 9 -9.69 -14.03 6.96
C ILE A 9 -9.76 -13.11 8.19
N THR A 10 -9.16 -13.50 9.31
CA THR A 10 -9.02 -12.57 10.43
C THR A 10 -7.84 -11.63 10.20
N LYS A 11 -7.88 -10.44 10.81
CA LYS A 11 -6.76 -9.49 10.81
C LYS A 11 -5.49 -10.15 11.32
N GLU A 12 -5.59 -10.90 12.41
CA GLU A 12 -4.47 -11.56 13.08
C GLU A 12 -3.81 -12.59 12.16
N GLU A 13 -4.60 -13.40 11.47
CA GLU A 13 -4.09 -14.42 10.56
C GLU A 13 -3.46 -13.81 9.31
N LEU A 14 -4.08 -12.75 8.75
CA LEU A 14 -3.52 -11.98 7.64
C LEU A 14 -2.14 -11.40 8.00
N VAL A 15 -2.04 -10.76 9.17
CA VAL A 15 -0.77 -10.21 9.69
C VAL A 15 0.26 -11.32 9.88
N ARG A 16 -0.11 -12.40 10.58
CA ARG A 16 0.81 -13.51 10.89
C ARG A 16 1.39 -14.14 9.63
N LYS A 17 0.53 -14.48 8.66
CA LYS A 17 0.96 -15.09 7.39
C LYS A 17 1.77 -14.12 6.52
N THR A 18 1.43 -12.83 6.53
CA THR A 18 2.23 -11.80 5.83
C THR A 18 3.62 -11.64 6.45
N LEU A 19 3.74 -11.67 7.78
CA LEU A 19 5.03 -11.64 8.48
C LEU A 19 5.88 -12.87 8.16
N ILE A 20 5.29 -14.07 8.18
CA ILE A 20 5.97 -15.32 7.80
C ILE A 20 6.49 -15.21 6.37
N TYR A 21 5.65 -14.81 5.42
CA TYR A 21 6.06 -14.64 4.02
C TYR A 21 7.22 -13.63 3.90
N THR A 22 7.11 -12.48 4.55
CA THR A 22 8.12 -11.41 4.55
C THR A 22 9.46 -11.89 5.12
N LYS A 23 9.45 -12.54 6.29
CA LYS A 23 10.67 -12.98 6.97
C LYS A 23 11.30 -14.19 6.29
N GLU A 24 10.50 -15.21 5.99
CA GLU A 24 11.03 -16.50 5.57
C GLU A 24 11.23 -16.62 4.06
N LYS A 25 10.31 -16.07 3.26
CA LYS A 25 10.37 -16.15 1.79
C LYS A 25 11.15 -14.98 1.21
N LEU A 26 10.89 -13.75 1.68
CA LEU A 26 11.60 -12.57 1.20
C LEU A 26 12.92 -12.30 1.92
N LYS A 27 13.22 -13.05 2.99
CA LYS A 27 14.46 -12.92 3.79
C LYS A 27 14.63 -11.52 4.39
N ILE A 28 13.51 -10.89 4.75
CA ILE A 28 13.50 -9.55 5.36
C ILE A 28 13.49 -9.70 6.87
N ILE A 29 14.60 -9.35 7.50
CA ILE A 29 14.84 -9.64 8.91
C ILE A 29 14.10 -8.65 9.83
N ASN A 30 13.93 -7.39 9.41
CA ASN A 30 13.38 -6.31 10.23
C ASN A 30 12.17 -5.60 9.58
N PRO A 31 11.01 -6.26 9.49
CA PRO A 31 9.76 -5.55 9.20
C PRO A 31 9.39 -4.65 10.38
N ILE A 32 8.93 -3.43 10.08
CA ILE A 32 8.62 -2.38 11.06
C ILE A 32 7.12 -2.24 11.24
N ALA A 33 6.37 -2.20 10.14
CA ALA A 33 4.92 -2.10 10.20
C ALA A 33 4.27 -2.74 8.97
N ILE A 34 3.04 -3.21 9.14
CA ILE A 34 2.17 -3.68 8.07
C ILE A 34 0.94 -2.79 8.05
N TYR A 35 0.65 -2.23 6.88
CA TYR A 35 -0.55 -1.45 6.62
C TYR A 35 -1.43 -2.16 5.61
N LEU A 36 -2.72 -1.89 5.72
CA LEU A 36 -3.68 -2.17 4.67
C LEU A 36 -3.68 -0.99 3.69
N SER A 37 -3.79 -1.26 2.40
CA SER A 37 -4.01 -0.24 1.39
C SER A 37 -5.16 -0.62 0.46
N GLY A 38 -5.29 0.08 -0.67
CA GLY A 38 -6.18 -0.35 -1.73
C GLY A 38 -7.66 -0.19 -1.41
N SER A 39 -8.47 -1.13 -1.91
CA SER A 39 -9.94 -1.02 -1.82
C SER A 39 -10.46 -1.20 -0.40
N ARG A 40 -9.84 -2.07 0.40
CA ARG A 40 -10.26 -2.37 1.77
C ARG A 40 -9.94 -1.23 2.75
N LEU A 41 -8.82 -0.54 2.59
CA LEU A 41 -8.53 0.70 3.32
C LEU A 41 -9.65 1.74 3.11
N ARG A 42 -10.11 1.87 1.86
CA ARG A 42 -11.16 2.82 1.45
C ARG A 42 -12.59 2.32 1.71
N ARG A 43 -12.75 1.08 2.19
CA ARG A 43 -14.04 0.37 2.32
C ARG A 43 -14.86 0.35 1.02
N TRP A 44 -14.18 0.23 -0.11
CA TRP A 44 -14.78 0.07 -1.44
C TRP A 44 -14.59 -1.35 -2.00
N ASN A 45 -14.14 -2.26 -1.15
CA ASN A 45 -13.95 -3.65 -1.52
C ASN A 45 -15.28 -4.36 -1.76
N THR A 46 -15.18 -5.48 -2.46
CA THR A 46 -16.26 -6.45 -2.68
C THR A 46 -15.80 -7.81 -2.14
N GLU A 47 -16.69 -8.79 -2.10
CA GLU A 47 -16.35 -10.18 -1.71
C GLU A 47 -15.22 -10.80 -2.55
N LYS A 48 -14.98 -10.29 -3.77
CA LYS A 48 -13.93 -10.76 -4.68
C LYS A 48 -12.63 -9.96 -4.59
N SER A 49 -12.58 -8.95 -3.73
CA SER A 49 -11.41 -8.09 -3.59
C SER A 49 -10.27 -8.83 -2.89
N ASP A 50 -9.08 -8.64 -3.43
CA ASP A 50 -7.80 -9.02 -2.85
C ASP A 50 -7.46 -8.17 -1.62
N PHE A 51 -6.33 -8.50 -0.99
CA PHE A 51 -5.69 -7.65 0.00
C PHE A 51 -4.49 -6.94 -0.60
N ASP A 52 -4.54 -5.62 -0.64
CA ASP A 52 -3.37 -4.79 -0.87
C ASP A 52 -2.72 -4.50 0.48
N LEU A 53 -1.48 -4.97 0.66
CA LEU A 53 -0.71 -4.76 1.88
C LEU A 53 0.55 -3.95 1.60
N PHE A 54 0.95 -3.17 2.60
CA PHE A 54 2.17 -2.39 2.58
C PHE A 54 3.02 -2.73 3.80
N VAL A 55 4.21 -3.29 3.58
CA VAL A 55 5.18 -3.58 4.65
C VAL A 55 6.27 -2.52 4.61
N ILE A 56 6.39 -1.77 5.69
CA ILE A 56 7.52 -0.87 5.93
C ILE A 56 8.63 -1.67 6.60
N ILE A 57 9.85 -1.57 6.07
CA ILE A 57 11.01 -2.30 6.57
C ILE A 57 12.13 -1.34 6.97
N LYS A 58 12.96 -1.75 7.93
CA LYS A 58 14.21 -1.04 8.20
C LYS A 58 15.16 -1.27 7.04
N GLU A 59 15.65 -0.18 6.46
CA GLU A 59 16.68 -0.28 5.44
C GLU A 59 18.04 -0.50 6.08
N ASP A 60 18.88 -1.20 5.32
CA ASP A 60 20.29 -1.34 5.62
C ASP A 60 21.01 -0.05 5.17
N PRO A 61 21.63 0.71 6.10
CA PRO A 61 22.36 1.93 5.78
C PRO A 61 23.44 1.72 4.71
N GLU A 62 24.16 0.59 4.74
CA GLU A 62 25.20 0.28 3.76
C GLU A 62 24.59 0.20 2.35
N ARG A 63 23.47 -0.49 2.22
CA ARG A 63 22.76 -0.61 0.93
C ARG A 63 22.24 0.74 0.43
N ILE A 64 21.78 1.62 1.33
CA ILE A 64 21.37 2.98 0.97
C ILE A 64 22.55 3.77 0.38
N LEU A 65 23.74 3.69 1.00
CA LEU A 65 24.93 4.38 0.52
C LEU A 65 25.34 3.94 -0.90
N TYR A 66 25.04 2.69 -1.27
CA TYR A 66 25.24 2.18 -2.63
C TYR A 66 24.02 2.34 -3.56
N GLY A 67 23.02 3.15 -3.19
CA GLY A 67 21.83 3.41 -3.98
C GLY A 67 20.88 2.22 -4.13
N LYS A 68 21.06 1.16 -3.32
CA LYS A 68 20.23 -0.06 -3.35
C LYS A 68 19.07 0.07 -2.37
N PHE A 69 18.03 0.79 -2.78
CA PHE A 69 16.83 0.99 -1.98
C PHE A 69 15.97 -0.28 -1.86
N ALA A 70 15.37 -0.49 -0.69
CA ALA A 70 14.50 -1.63 -0.47
C ALA A 70 13.09 -1.32 -1.00
N SER A 71 12.78 -1.73 -2.23
CA SER A 71 11.46 -1.57 -2.83
C SER A 71 11.12 -2.80 -3.66
N GLN A 72 10.08 -3.53 -3.27
CA GLN A 72 9.65 -4.74 -3.96
C GLN A 72 8.12 -4.83 -3.99
N GLU A 73 7.59 -5.37 -5.07
CA GLU A 73 6.18 -5.72 -5.22
C GLU A 73 6.08 -7.22 -5.41
N LYS A 74 5.22 -7.87 -4.63
CA LYS A 74 5.06 -9.33 -4.63
C LYS A 74 3.59 -9.69 -4.59
N ARG A 75 3.23 -10.72 -5.34
CA ARG A 75 1.91 -11.35 -5.24
C ARG A 75 2.07 -12.71 -4.61
N PHE A 76 1.21 -13.02 -3.66
CA PHE A 76 1.15 -14.34 -3.06
C PHE A 76 -0.29 -14.66 -2.65
N SER A 77 -0.53 -15.91 -2.24
CA SER A 77 -1.85 -16.33 -1.78
C SER A 77 -1.78 -16.81 -0.33
N ILE A 78 -2.81 -16.44 0.42
CA ILE A 78 -3.12 -16.96 1.76
C ILE A 78 -4.46 -17.67 1.64
N ASP A 79 -4.50 -18.99 1.79
CA ASP A 79 -5.74 -19.79 1.77
C ASP A 79 -6.67 -19.48 0.57
N ASN A 80 -6.10 -19.34 -0.63
CA ASN A 80 -6.78 -18.94 -1.88
C ASN A 80 -7.22 -17.47 -1.97
N ILE A 81 -6.87 -16.65 -0.98
CA ILE A 81 -7.03 -15.19 -1.02
C ILE A 81 -5.78 -14.60 -1.68
N ASN A 82 -5.95 -13.74 -2.68
CA ASN A 82 -4.83 -13.04 -3.31
C ASN A 82 -4.38 -11.88 -2.44
N VAL A 83 -3.06 -11.71 -2.32
CA VAL A 83 -2.43 -10.63 -1.59
C VAL A 83 -1.37 -9.95 -2.47
N ASP A 84 -1.58 -8.68 -2.74
CA ASP A 84 -0.65 -7.79 -3.42
C ASP A 84 0.16 -7.04 -2.34
N LEU A 85 1.42 -7.44 -2.17
CA LEU A 85 2.32 -6.94 -1.14
C LEU A 85 3.34 -5.96 -1.69
N ASN A 86 3.28 -4.73 -1.19
CA ASN A 86 4.26 -3.68 -1.41
C ASN A 86 5.23 -3.63 -0.23
N VAL A 87 6.49 -3.97 -0.45
CA VAL A 87 7.54 -3.84 0.57
C VAL A 87 8.36 -2.60 0.26
N LYS A 88 8.43 -1.65 1.20
CA LYS A 88 9.27 -0.45 1.07
C LYS A 88 10.10 -0.18 2.31
N GLY A 89 11.33 0.26 2.08
CA GLY A 89 12.14 0.98 3.05
C GLY A 89 11.72 2.44 3.20
N PHE A 90 12.30 3.14 4.18
CA PHE A 90 11.99 4.55 4.42
C PHE A 90 12.46 5.48 3.29
N SER A 91 13.59 5.22 2.64
CA SER A 91 14.09 6.05 1.54
C SER A 91 13.12 6.11 0.34
N PRO A 92 12.64 4.98 -0.23
CA PRO A 92 11.62 5.02 -1.28
C PRO A 92 10.28 5.56 -0.76
N LEU A 93 9.91 5.27 0.49
CA LEU A 93 8.69 5.81 1.11
C LEU A 93 8.70 7.34 1.17
N TYR A 94 9.80 7.95 1.64
CA TYR A 94 9.95 9.40 1.69
C TYR A 94 9.90 10.04 0.31
N LYS A 95 10.50 9.41 -0.71
CA LYS A 95 10.38 9.91 -2.09
C LYS A 95 8.93 9.96 -2.55
N MET A 96 8.15 8.92 -2.24
CA MET A 96 6.72 8.88 -2.58
C MET A 96 5.94 9.96 -1.82
N ILE A 97 6.22 10.14 -0.52
CA ILE A 97 5.64 11.21 0.29
C ILE A 97 5.94 12.60 -0.27
N ILE A 98 7.21 12.89 -0.57
CA ILE A 98 7.66 14.18 -1.13
C ILE A 98 7.03 14.44 -2.50
N SER A 99 6.86 13.38 -3.31
CA SER A 99 6.17 13.50 -4.60
C SER A 99 4.65 13.69 -4.47
N GLY A 100 4.11 13.51 -3.26
CA GLY A 100 2.69 13.56 -2.99
C GLY A 100 1.92 12.34 -3.50
N ASP A 101 2.50 11.14 -3.47
CA ASP A 101 1.80 9.93 -3.92
C ASP A 101 0.53 9.70 -3.07
N PRO A 102 -0.68 9.74 -3.66
CA PRO A 102 -1.92 9.60 -2.91
C PRO A 102 -2.04 8.25 -2.20
N ASN A 103 -1.51 7.17 -2.77
CA ASN A 103 -1.61 5.82 -2.18
C ASN A 103 -0.72 5.65 -0.94
N VAL A 104 0.36 6.44 -0.85
CA VAL A 104 1.23 6.45 0.33
C VAL A 104 0.73 7.43 1.37
N ILE A 105 0.25 8.61 0.96
CA ILE A 105 -0.30 9.57 1.93
C ILE A 105 -1.53 8.95 2.61
N GLU A 106 -2.47 8.37 1.86
CA GLU A 106 -3.67 7.75 2.45
C GLU A 106 -3.35 6.58 3.39
N LEU A 107 -2.19 5.92 3.23
CA LEU A 107 -1.78 4.77 4.02
C LEU A 107 -1.81 5.09 5.52
N PHE A 108 -1.39 6.30 5.88
CA PHE A 108 -1.30 6.77 7.26
C PHE A 108 -2.60 7.42 7.77
N SER A 109 -3.70 7.30 7.02
CA SER A 109 -5.03 7.70 7.53
C SER A 109 -5.63 6.68 8.50
N GLU A 110 -5.06 5.48 8.55
CA GLU A 110 -5.41 4.40 9.48
C GLU A 110 -4.16 3.93 10.22
N LYS A 111 -4.36 3.34 11.40
CA LYS A 111 -3.26 2.70 12.14
C LYS A 111 -2.76 1.47 11.39
N PRO A 112 -1.47 1.09 11.55
CA PRO A 112 -0.96 -0.14 11.00
C PRO A 112 -1.75 -1.34 11.53
N LEU A 113 -1.90 -2.37 10.69
CA LEU A 113 -2.42 -3.67 11.12
C LEU A 113 -1.53 -4.31 12.18
N TRP A 114 -0.22 -4.06 12.07
CA TRP A 114 0.82 -4.53 12.99
C TRP A 114 2.02 -3.59 12.97
N ALA A 115 2.68 -3.41 14.11
CA ALA A 115 3.96 -2.72 14.23
C ALA A 115 4.92 -3.54 15.10
N SER A 116 6.22 -3.39 14.83
CA SER A 116 7.29 -4.05 15.58
C SER A 116 7.32 -3.57 17.04
N GLU A 117 7.50 -4.51 17.96
CA GLU A 117 7.70 -4.23 19.39
C GLU A 117 9.19 -4.08 19.77
N ASP A 118 10.11 -4.39 18.85
CA ASP A 118 11.55 -4.20 19.06
C ASP A 118 11.93 -2.71 19.03
N LEU A 119 11.69 -2.04 20.15
CA LEU A 119 12.04 -0.64 20.36
C LEU A 119 13.56 -0.43 20.28
N TYR A 120 14.36 -1.38 20.77
CA TYR A 120 15.82 -1.25 20.78
C TYR A 120 16.39 -1.07 19.37
N GLN A 121 15.89 -1.82 18.40
CA GLN A 121 16.34 -1.69 17.01
C GLN A 121 15.57 -0.63 16.22
N ASN A 122 14.32 -0.34 16.59
CA ASN A 122 13.39 0.36 15.68
C ASN A 122 12.78 1.64 16.27
N GLU A 123 13.23 2.13 17.43
CA GLU A 123 12.65 3.30 18.11
C GLU A 123 12.43 4.50 17.16
N GLN A 124 13.44 4.90 16.39
CA GLN A 124 13.32 6.04 15.48
C GLN A 124 12.30 5.79 14.38
N SER A 125 12.33 4.60 13.76
CA SER A 125 11.38 4.21 12.72
C SER A 125 9.94 4.18 13.23
N LEU A 126 9.74 3.71 14.46
CA LEU A 126 8.44 3.66 15.12
C LEU A 126 7.94 5.08 15.46
N LYS A 127 8.81 5.97 15.99
CA LYS A 127 8.47 7.38 16.21
C LYS A 127 8.02 8.10 14.93
N ILE A 128 8.68 7.81 13.80
CA ILE A 128 8.28 8.36 12.50
C ILE A 128 6.89 7.84 12.10
N ILE A 129 6.65 6.54 12.25
CA ILE A 129 5.35 5.93 11.96
C ILE A 129 4.25 6.51 12.85
N ASP A 130 4.51 6.66 14.14
CA ASP A 130 3.56 7.27 15.09
C ASP A 130 3.23 8.70 14.69
N TRP A 131 4.24 9.51 14.32
CA TRP A 131 4.03 10.86 13.83
C TRP A 131 3.24 10.90 12.51
N LEU A 132 3.51 9.99 11.57
CA LEU A 132 2.78 9.90 10.30
C LEU A 132 1.31 9.52 10.50
N ASN A 133 1.00 8.67 11.49
CA ASN A 133 -0.37 8.27 11.83
C ASN A 133 -1.10 9.32 12.69
N ASP A 134 -0.37 10.26 13.30
CA ASP A 134 -0.97 11.36 14.05
C ASP A 134 -1.63 12.36 13.07
N PRO A 135 -2.88 12.82 13.33
CA PRO A 135 -3.55 13.75 12.44
C PRO A 135 -2.75 15.02 12.13
N GLN A 136 -1.98 15.55 13.08
CA GLN A 136 -1.14 16.73 12.85
C GLN A 136 0.02 16.40 11.91
N GLY A 137 0.69 15.27 12.13
CA GLY A 137 1.81 14.84 11.27
C GLY A 137 1.33 14.50 9.86
N HIS A 138 0.25 13.73 9.75
CA HIS A 138 -0.40 13.41 8.48
C HIS A 138 -0.78 14.67 7.69
N ASN A 139 -1.43 15.64 8.35
CA ASN A 139 -1.83 16.90 7.72
C ASN A 139 -0.62 17.74 7.31
N SER A 140 0.46 17.72 8.11
CA SER A 140 1.71 18.43 7.77
C SER A 140 2.32 17.89 6.48
N VAL A 141 2.35 16.57 6.32
CA VAL A 141 2.82 15.90 5.10
C VAL A 141 1.93 16.27 3.90
N LEU A 142 0.61 16.20 4.05
CA LEU A 142 -0.31 16.54 2.97
C LEU A 142 -0.17 18.00 2.54
N GLN A 143 -0.06 18.94 3.49
CA GLN A 143 0.09 20.36 3.20
C GLN A 143 1.42 20.67 2.53
N ALA A 144 2.53 20.14 3.05
CA ALA A 144 3.87 20.36 2.48
C ALA A 144 3.97 19.86 1.03
N ASN A 145 3.23 18.80 0.69
CA ASN A 145 3.31 18.13 -0.61
C ASN A 145 2.03 18.28 -1.44
N PHE A 146 1.17 19.25 -1.10
CA PHE A 146 -0.18 19.38 -1.67
C PHE A 146 -0.18 19.52 -3.20
N ILE A 147 0.75 20.29 -3.76
CA ILE A 147 0.88 20.45 -5.23
C ILE A 147 1.22 19.11 -5.90
N GLY A 148 2.13 18.34 -5.31
CA GLY A 148 2.48 16.99 -5.78
C GLY A 148 1.27 16.08 -5.74
N PHE A 149 0.55 16.09 -4.61
CA PHE A 149 -0.67 15.33 -4.40
C PHE A 149 -1.76 15.63 -5.44
N ILE A 150 -2.06 16.90 -5.69
CA ILE A 150 -3.06 17.29 -6.70
C ILE A 150 -2.62 16.88 -8.11
N LYS A 151 -1.33 17.04 -8.45
CA LYS A 151 -0.79 16.61 -9.76
C LYS A 151 -0.89 15.09 -9.95
N ALA A 152 -0.50 14.33 -8.93
CA ALA A 152 -0.57 12.88 -8.94
C ALA A 152 -2.02 12.39 -9.08
N GLY A 153 -2.94 12.94 -8.27
CA GLY A 153 -4.37 12.65 -8.36
C GLY A 153 -4.97 12.98 -9.74
N GLY A 154 -4.59 14.12 -10.32
CA GLY A 154 -4.97 14.50 -11.68
C GLY A 154 -4.48 13.49 -12.74
N GLY A 155 -3.27 12.94 -12.57
CA GLY A 155 -2.73 11.86 -13.39
C GLY A 155 -3.55 10.56 -13.28
N MET A 156 -3.93 10.18 -12.05
CA MET A 156 -4.76 8.99 -11.80
C MET A 156 -6.14 9.13 -12.45
N LEU A 157 -6.79 10.29 -12.35
CA LEU A 157 -8.08 10.55 -12.99
C LEU A 157 -7.99 10.46 -14.52
N LYS A 158 -6.93 11.01 -15.14
CA LYS A 158 -6.70 10.88 -16.58
C LYS A 158 -6.53 9.42 -17.00
N SER A 159 -5.77 8.65 -16.23
CA SER A 159 -5.55 7.21 -16.47
C SER A 159 -6.86 6.42 -16.37
N ALA A 160 -7.64 6.65 -15.31
CA ALA A 160 -8.96 6.02 -15.13
C ALA A 160 -9.91 6.36 -16.29
N ARG A 161 -9.96 7.63 -16.72
CA ARG A 161 -10.76 8.05 -17.88
C ARG A 161 -10.34 7.32 -19.16
N LYS A 162 -9.04 7.17 -19.40
CA LYS A 162 -8.52 6.45 -20.58
C LYS A 162 -8.89 4.95 -20.54
N LYS A 163 -8.77 4.30 -19.37
CA LYS A 163 -9.18 2.90 -19.19
C LYS A 163 -10.69 2.71 -19.42
N LEU A 164 -11.52 3.60 -18.87
CA LEU A 164 -12.98 3.58 -19.08
C LEU A 164 -13.36 3.75 -20.56
N GLN A 165 -12.71 4.67 -21.27
CA GLN A 165 -12.92 4.85 -22.70
C GLN A 165 -12.58 3.58 -23.48
N HIS A 166 -11.39 3.02 -23.23
CA HIS A 166 -10.97 1.78 -23.88
C HIS A 166 -11.94 0.62 -23.63
N HIS A 167 -12.43 0.49 -22.40
CA HIS A 167 -13.37 -0.58 -22.04
C HIS A 167 -14.73 -0.41 -22.74
N LYS A 168 -15.23 0.83 -22.85
CA LYS A 168 -16.45 1.15 -23.62
C LYS A 168 -16.28 0.80 -25.10
N THR A 169 -15.11 1.10 -25.69
CA THR A 169 -14.81 0.75 -27.08
C THR A 169 -14.81 -0.76 -27.29
N ILE A 170 -14.13 -1.53 -26.44
CA ILE A 170 -14.12 -3.00 -26.52
C ILE A 170 -15.53 -3.59 -26.40
N ARG A 171 -16.34 -3.08 -25.47
CA ARG A 171 -17.71 -3.54 -25.27
C ARG A 171 -18.57 -3.26 -26.51
N ALA A 172 -18.52 -2.05 -27.04
CA ALA A 172 -19.22 -1.69 -28.26
C ALA A 172 -18.82 -2.59 -29.45
N SER A 173 -17.53 -2.93 -29.60
CA SER A 173 -17.08 -3.85 -30.65
C SER A 173 -17.61 -5.29 -30.45
N LYS A 174 -17.68 -5.78 -29.21
CA LYS A 174 -18.27 -7.10 -28.91
C LYS A 174 -19.78 -7.13 -29.16
N ASP A 175 -20.49 -6.06 -28.81
CA ASP A 175 -21.93 -5.97 -29.02
C ASP A 175 -22.26 -5.95 -30.54
N ILE A 176 -21.46 -5.25 -31.35
CA ILE A 176 -21.59 -5.25 -32.82
C ILE A 176 -21.31 -6.64 -33.41
N ALA A 177 -20.26 -7.33 -32.94
CA ALA A 177 -19.93 -8.68 -33.40
C ALA A 177 -21.00 -9.72 -33.02
N THR A 178 -21.66 -9.53 -31.88
CA THR A 178 -22.74 -10.42 -31.41
C THR A 178 -24.06 -10.12 -32.14
N ALA A 179 -24.32 -8.87 -32.51
CA ALA A 179 -25.48 -8.49 -33.31
C ALA A 179 -25.37 -8.88 -34.80
N ALA A 180 -24.16 -9.23 -35.26
CA ALA A 180 -23.88 -9.68 -36.62
C ALA A 180 -23.89 -11.22 -36.79
N LEU A 181 -24.12 -11.96 -35.71
CA LEU A 181 -24.32 -13.42 -35.65
C LEU A 181 -25.81 -13.74 -35.50
#